data_AF-A0A8T4HHL7-F1
#
_entry.id   AF-A0A8T4HHL7-F1
#
_cell.length_a   1.000
_cell.length_b   1.000
_cell.length_c   1.000
_cell.angle_alpha   90.00
_cell.angle_beta   90.00
_cell.angle_gamma   90.00
#
_symmetry.space_group_name_H-M   'P 1'
#
loop_
_entity.id
_entity.type
_entity.pdbx_description
1 polymer ?
#
loop_
_entity_poly.entity_id
_entity_poly.type
_entity_poly.pdbx_seq_one_letter_code
_entity_poly.pdbx_strand_id
1 'polypeptide(L)'
;MFGAGAVAALRQSEGARGEAWSLVGFAGVVLQNAAFAGVIAIRLAIASTTSQDTSATLGLWALHDALFTLNGTFLALALVGLSIGGRRAGLIRPWHRTWGLLSATLLFTSATLAPLVIDHAGPLGLLGLFGWLMWVVWLAAYGTALIRHAPAPSPAPRPAAVG
;
A
#
# COMPACT_ATOMS: atom_id res chain seq x y z
N MET A 1 -2.83 5.92 9.14
CA MET A 1 -4.14 5.53 9.74
C MET A 1 -4.73 4.26 9.12
N PHE A 2 -4.92 4.18 7.80
CA PHE A 2 -5.54 3.01 7.14
C PHE A 2 -4.93 1.65 7.53
N GLY A 3 -3.61 1.47 7.34
CA GLY A 3 -2.95 0.19 7.60
C GLY A 3 -3.05 -0.27 9.06
N ALA A 4 -2.95 0.64 10.02
CA ALA A 4 -3.14 0.33 11.43
C ALA A 4 -4.59 -0.08 11.74
N GLY A 5 -5.57 0.57 11.12
CA GLY A 5 -6.99 0.17 11.21
C GLY A 5 -7.25 -1.22 10.63
N ALA A 6 -6.61 -1.56 9.50
CA ALA A 6 -6.68 -2.90 8.92
C ALA A 6 -6.06 -3.95 9.85
N VAL A 7 -4.86 -3.70 10.41
CA VAL A 7 -4.25 -4.60 11.39
C VAL A 7 -5.15 -4.77 12.62
N ALA A 8 -5.69 -3.69 13.17
CA ALA A 8 -6.57 -3.74 14.33
C ALA A 8 -7.85 -4.58 14.05
N ALA A 9 -8.46 -4.41 12.88
CA ALA A 9 -9.66 -5.16 12.48
C ALA A 9 -9.38 -6.65 12.27
N LEU A 10 -8.17 -7.02 11.83
CA LEU A 10 -7.82 -8.41 11.51
C LEU A 10 -7.19 -9.16 12.69
N ARG A 11 -6.61 -8.45 13.66
CA ARG A 11 -5.79 -8.99 14.75
C ARG A 11 -6.40 -10.17 15.49
N GLN A 12 -7.69 -10.11 15.85
CA GLN A 12 -8.35 -11.18 16.60
C GLN A 12 -8.51 -12.44 15.74
N SER A 13 -8.93 -12.28 14.49
CA SER A 13 -9.13 -13.39 13.55
C SER A 13 -7.81 -14.05 13.13
N GLU A 14 -6.76 -13.25 12.95
CA GLU A 14 -5.43 -13.74 12.58
C GLU A 14 -4.75 -14.42 13.76
N GLY A 15 -4.88 -13.87 14.98
CA GLY A 15 -4.37 -14.49 16.20
C GLY A 15 -4.97 -15.87 16.45
N ALA A 16 -6.27 -16.05 16.21
CA ALA A 16 -6.93 -17.35 16.32
C ALA A 16 -6.45 -18.39 15.28
N ARG A 17 -5.82 -17.94 14.18
CA ARG A 17 -5.34 -18.79 13.08
C ARG A 17 -3.81 -18.92 13.02
N GLY A 18 -3.07 -18.21 13.88
CA GLY A 18 -1.61 -18.16 13.81
C GLY A 18 -1.09 -17.48 12.54
N GLU A 19 -1.84 -16.53 11.98
CA GLU A 19 -1.50 -15.83 10.74
C GLU A 19 -1.08 -14.38 11.00
N ALA A 20 -0.44 -13.74 10.02
CA ALA A 20 0.03 -12.35 10.13
C ALA A 20 -0.03 -11.60 8.79
N TRP A 21 -1.00 -11.91 7.93
CA TRP A 21 -1.12 -11.29 6.61
C TRP A 21 -1.41 -9.79 6.68
N SER A 22 -2.11 -9.35 7.73
CA SER A 22 -2.31 -7.92 7.99
C SER A 22 -0.99 -7.18 8.22
N LEU A 23 -0.01 -7.81 8.87
CA LEU A 23 1.33 -7.24 9.09
C LEU A 23 2.13 -7.18 7.80
N VAL A 24 2.03 -8.20 6.94
CA VAL A 24 2.63 -8.17 5.60
C VAL A 24 2.08 -6.98 4.80
N GLY A 25 0.75 -6.83 4.81
CA GLY A 25 0.08 -5.73 4.14
C GLY A 25 0.49 -4.36 4.71
N PHE A 26 0.58 -4.26 6.04
CA PHE A 26 1.00 -3.06 6.75
C PHE A 26 2.45 -2.70 6.47
N ALA A 27 3.36 -3.67 6.41
CA ALA A 27 4.75 -3.45 6.03
C ALA A 27 4.86 -2.83 4.64
N GLY A 28 4.07 -3.32 3.67
CA GLY A 28 3.96 -2.69 2.35
C GLY A 28 3.53 -1.23 2.43
N VAL A 29 2.53 -0.90 3.24
CA VAL A 29 2.09 0.50 3.44
C VAL A 29 3.18 1.37 4.09
N VAL A 30 3.91 0.84 5.09
CA VAL A 30 5.01 1.57 5.73
C VAL A 30 6.13 1.85 4.75
N LEU A 31 6.51 0.86 3.93
CA LEU A 31 7.54 1.02 2.90
C LEU A 31 7.14 2.06 1.84
N GLN A 32 5.87 2.15 1.45
CA GLN A 32 5.40 3.23 0.56
C GLN A 32 5.59 4.61 1.18
N ASN A 33 5.24 4.77 2.47
CA ASN A 33 5.43 6.05 3.16
C ASN A 33 6.91 6.43 3.23
N ALA A 34 7.79 5.46 3.50
CA ALA A 34 9.23 5.66 3.48
C ALA A 34 9.74 6.05 2.08
N ALA A 35 9.23 5.40 1.02
CA ALA A 35 9.57 5.73 -0.36
C ALA A 35 9.17 7.16 -0.74
N PHE A 36 7.94 7.57 -0.39
CA PHE A 36 7.48 8.94 -0.62
C PHE A 36 8.31 9.97 0.14
N ALA A 37 8.63 9.71 1.42
CA ALA A 37 9.51 10.57 2.20
C ALA A 37 10.91 10.69 1.55
N GLY A 38 11.49 9.57 1.10
CA GLY A 38 12.76 9.55 0.38
C GLY A 38 12.70 10.35 -0.93
N VAL A 39 11.64 10.18 -1.72
CA VAL A 39 11.39 10.95 -2.94
C VAL A 39 11.34 12.46 -2.65
N ILE A 40 10.64 12.87 -1.60
CA ILE A 40 10.56 14.29 -1.20
C ILE A 40 11.94 14.79 -0.77
N ALA A 41 12.66 14.03 0.05
CA ALA A 41 14.01 14.38 0.49
C ALA A 41 14.98 14.56 -0.70
N ILE A 42 14.90 13.67 -1.70
CA ILE A 42 15.69 13.76 -2.93
C ILE A 42 15.34 15.02 -3.73
N ARG A 43 14.04 15.33 -3.87
CA ARG A 43 13.60 16.55 -4.57
C ARG A 43 14.11 17.82 -3.88
N LEU A 44 14.10 17.84 -2.54
CA LEU A 44 14.68 18.94 -1.75
C LEU A 44 16.19 19.02 -1.93
N ALA A 45 16.89 17.87 -1.93
CA ALA A 45 18.33 17.81 -2.16
C ALA A 45 18.71 18.37 -3.54
N ILE A 46 18.03 17.93 -4.60
CA ILE A 46 18.23 18.46 -5.97
C ILE A 46 18.02 19.97 -6.02
N ALA A 47 16.99 20.50 -5.36
CA ALA A 47 16.71 21.94 -5.33
C ALA A 47 17.78 22.75 -4.58
N SER A 48 18.56 22.11 -3.71
CA SER A 48 19.66 22.73 -2.96
C SER A 48 21.03 22.60 -3.63
N THR A 49 21.13 21.82 -4.71
CA THR A 49 22.40 21.58 -5.42
C THR A 49 22.73 22.74 -6.36
N THR A 50 23.98 23.21 -6.35
CA THR A 50 24.46 24.26 -7.26
C THR A 50 24.60 23.71 -8.69
N SER A 51 24.36 24.55 -9.69
CA SER A 51 24.35 24.18 -11.13
C SER A 51 25.65 23.55 -11.67
N GLN A 52 26.74 23.53 -10.90
CA GLN A 52 28.02 22.91 -11.29
C GLN A 52 28.07 21.40 -11.00
N ASP A 53 27.20 20.85 -10.14
CA ASP A 53 27.23 19.43 -9.73
C ASP A 53 26.24 18.57 -10.55
N THR A 54 26.45 18.54 -11.87
CA THR A 54 25.58 17.82 -12.81
C THR A 54 25.53 16.31 -12.54
N SER A 55 26.66 15.69 -12.20
CA SER A 55 26.74 14.25 -11.92
C SER A 55 25.98 13.85 -10.65
N ALA A 56 26.06 14.65 -9.59
CA ALA A 56 25.30 14.43 -8.34
C ALA A 56 23.79 14.57 -8.59
N THR A 57 23.40 15.56 -9.38
CA THR A 57 22.00 15.78 -9.77
C THR A 57 21.43 14.59 -10.55
N LEU A 58 22.19 14.03 -11.50
CA LEU A 58 21.79 12.84 -12.26
C LEU A 58 21.63 11.61 -11.36
N GLY A 59 22.57 11.39 -10.43
CA GLY A 59 22.48 10.28 -9.48
C GLY A 59 21.25 10.37 -8.56
N LEU A 60 20.90 11.57 -8.12
CA LEU A 60 19.69 11.82 -7.34
C LEU A 60 18.41 11.56 -8.15
N TRP A 61 18.37 11.92 -9.43
CA TRP A 61 17.25 11.56 -10.31
C TRP A 61 17.12 10.06 -10.51
N ALA A 62 18.22 9.34 -10.72
CA ALA A 62 18.19 7.88 -10.84
C ALA A 62 17.66 7.21 -9.55
N LEU A 63 18.07 7.70 -8.37
CA LEU A 63 17.54 7.22 -7.10
C LEU A 63 16.05 7.54 -6.91
N HIS A 64 15.62 8.73 -7.35
CA HIS A 64 14.21 9.12 -7.36
C HIS A 64 13.36 8.13 -8.17
N ASP A 65 13.78 7.83 -9.39
CA ASP A 65 13.07 6.92 -10.29
C ASP A 65 13.06 5.48 -9.77
N ALA A 66 14.16 5.04 -9.15
CA ALA A 66 14.25 3.74 -8.50
C ALA A 66 13.26 3.61 -7.34
N LEU A 67 13.18 4.63 -6.46
CA LEU A 67 12.19 4.64 -5.36
C LEU A 67 10.76 4.64 -5.89
N PHE A 68 10.49 5.39 -6.96
CA PHE A 68 9.16 5.43 -7.59
C PHE A 68 8.78 4.07 -8.19
N THR A 69 9.75 3.37 -8.78
CA THR A 69 9.57 2.01 -9.31
C THR A 69 9.30 0.99 -8.19
N LEU A 70 10.10 1.02 -7.12
CA LEU A 70 9.93 0.15 -5.95
C LEU A 70 8.58 0.34 -5.24
N ASN A 71 8.00 1.53 -5.35
CA ASN A 71 6.66 1.82 -4.82
C ASN A 71 5.60 0.84 -5.35
N GLY A 72 5.68 0.45 -6.63
CA GLY A 72 4.79 -0.56 -7.21
C GLY A 72 4.89 -1.92 -6.50
N THR A 73 6.10 -2.35 -6.14
CA THR A 73 6.36 -3.57 -5.38
C THR A 73 5.80 -3.47 -3.96
N PHE A 74 5.98 -2.33 -3.28
CA PHE A 74 5.44 -2.10 -1.94
C PHE A 74 3.90 -2.08 -1.94
N LEU A 75 3.30 -1.56 -3.00
CA LEU A 75 1.87 -1.57 -3.22
C LEU A 75 1.33 -2.98 -3.47
N ALA A 76 2.04 -3.78 -4.27
CA ALA A 76 1.72 -5.18 -4.48
C ALA A 76 1.77 -5.98 -3.16
N LEU A 77 2.79 -5.75 -2.33
CA LEU A 77 2.90 -6.38 -1.01
C LEU A 77 1.72 -6.00 -0.10
N ALA A 78 1.35 -4.71 -0.10
CA ALA A 78 0.19 -4.20 0.64
C ALA A 78 -1.11 -4.90 0.21
N LEU A 79 -1.35 -4.97 -1.10
CA LEU A 79 -2.53 -5.59 -1.69
C LEU A 79 -2.61 -7.09 -1.40
N VAL A 80 -1.51 -7.82 -1.52
CA VAL A 80 -1.45 -9.26 -1.24
C VAL A 80 -1.79 -9.52 0.23
N GLY A 81 -1.09 -8.86 1.17
CA GLY A 81 -1.30 -9.07 2.59
C GLY A 81 -2.72 -8.74 3.03
N LEU A 82 -3.22 -7.57 2.66
CA LEU A 82 -4.56 -7.12 3.07
C LEU A 82 -5.69 -7.87 2.37
N SER A 83 -5.51 -8.30 1.12
CA SER A 83 -6.52 -9.10 0.40
C SER A 83 -6.62 -10.53 0.94
N ILE A 84 -5.50 -11.15 1.31
CA ILE A 84 -5.50 -12.48 1.92
C ILE A 84 -6.05 -12.40 3.34
N GLY A 85 -5.49 -11.52 4.18
CA GLY A 85 -5.91 -11.33 5.56
C GLY A 85 -7.38 -10.93 5.67
N GLY A 86 -7.81 -9.94 4.87
CA GLY A 86 -9.20 -9.48 4.84
C GLY A 86 -10.19 -10.58 4.44
N ARG A 87 -9.85 -11.45 3.48
CA ARG A 87 -10.74 -12.55 3.10
C ARG A 87 -10.76 -13.63 4.17
N ARG A 88 -9.60 -14.00 4.73
CA ARG A 88 -9.52 -15.03 5.77
C ARG A 88 -10.25 -14.62 7.06
N ALA A 89 -10.23 -13.32 7.38
CA ALA A 89 -10.97 -12.72 8.48
C ALA A 89 -12.46 -12.50 8.22
N GLY A 90 -12.94 -12.71 6.98
CA GLY A 90 -14.34 -12.47 6.63
C GLY A 90 -14.69 -11.02 6.24
N LEU A 91 -13.76 -10.08 6.40
CA LEU A 91 -13.95 -8.63 6.18
C LEU A 91 -14.33 -8.26 4.73
N ILE A 92 -13.76 -8.94 3.74
CA ILE A 92 -13.98 -8.64 2.31
C ILE A 92 -14.53 -9.82 1.52
N ARG A 93 -15.29 -9.55 0.45
CA ARG A 93 -15.85 -10.59 -0.44
C ARG A 93 -14.76 -11.24 -1.32
N PRO A 94 -14.97 -12.47 -1.84
CA PRO A 94 -14.02 -13.14 -2.73
C PRO A 94 -13.65 -12.33 -3.98
N TRP A 95 -14.61 -11.65 -4.61
CA TRP A 95 -14.36 -10.81 -5.77
C TRP A 95 -13.34 -9.70 -5.47
N HIS A 96 -13.44 -9.10 -4.28
CA HIS A 96 -12.61 -7.99 -3.85
C HIS A 96 -11.17 -8.45 -3.61
N ARG A 97 -11.00 -9.66 -3.06
CA ARG A 97 -9.69 -10.31 -2.98
C ARG A 97 -9.08 -10.51 -4.38
N THR A 98 -9.83 -11.08 -5.31
CA THR A 98 -9.33 -11.32 -6.67
C THR A 98 -8.93 -10.01 -7.35
N TRP A 99 -9.74 -8.96 -7.20
CA TRP A 99 -9.44 -7.63 -7.71
C TRP A 99 -8.12 -7.06 -7.15
N GLY A 100 -7.92 -7.18 -5.84
CA GLY A 100 -6.68 -6.75 -5.18
C GLY A 100 -5.46 -7.54 -5.62
N LEU A 101 -5.60 -8.87 -5.80
CA LEU A 101 -4.51 -9.72 -6.27
C LEU A 101 -4.15 -9.45 -7.75
N LEU A 102 -5.13 -9.20 -8.61
CA LEU A 102 -4.88 -8.80 -10.00
C LEU A 102 -4.13 -7.46 -10.07
N SER A 103 -4.57 -6.48 -9.28
CA SER A 103 -3.86 -5.21 -9.14
C SER A 103 -2.42 -5.42 -8.65
N ALA A 104 -2.21 -6.27 -7.64
CA ALA A 104 -0.89 -6.58 -7.13
C ALA A 104 0.02 -7.23 -8.18
N THR A 105 -0.50 -8.18 -8.95
CA THR A 105 0.24 -8.82 -10.05
C THR A 105 0.64 -7.80 -11.11
N LEU A 106 -0.29 -6.95 -11.55
CA LEU A 106 0.00 -5.90 -12.54
C LEU A 106 1.09 -4.94 -12.05
N LEU A 107 1.00 -4.48 -10.81
CA LEU A 107 1.96 -3.56 -10.21
C LEU A 107 3.34 -4.21 -10.04
N PHE A 108 3.39 -5.46 -9.58
CA PHE A 108 4.64 -6.20 -9.41
C PHE A 108 5.32 -6.51 -10.75
N THR A 109 4.54 -6.94 -11.74
CA THR A 109 5.02 -7.16 -13.11
C THR A 109 5.53 -5.85 -13.71
N SER A 110 4.80 -4.75 -13.55
CA SER A 110 5.24 -3.43 -14.02
C SER A 110 6.55 -3.00 -13.36
N ALA A 111 6.72 -3.22 -12.05
CA ALA A 111 7.94 -2.87 -11.33
C ALA A 111 9.14 -3.74 -11.74
N THR A 112 8.91 -5.04 -11.98
CA THR A 112 9.96 -5.99 -12.40
C THR A 112 10.41 -5.74 -13.84
N LEU A 113 9.48 -5.33 -14.71
CA LEU A 113 9.77 -5.00 -16.11
C LEU A 113 10.27 -3.57 -16.30
N ALA A 114 10.34 -2.75 -15.25
CA ALA A 114 10.75 -1.34 -15.36
C ALA A 114 12.10 -1.12 -16.07
N PRO A 115 13.17 -1.93 -15.84
CA PRO A 115 14.41 -1.78 -16.59
C PRO A 115 14.24 -1.94 -18.11
N LEU A 116 13.37 -2.87 -18.54
CA LEU A 116 13.10 -3.13 -19.95
C LEU A 116 12.23 -2.03 -20.59
N VAL A 117 11.38 -1.38 -19.80
CA VAL A 117 10.52 -0.26 -20.23
C VAL A 117 11.30 1.05 -20.37
N ILE A 118 12.31 1.26 -19.54
CA ILE A 118 13.18 2.45 -19.62
C ILE A 118 13.91 2.49 -20.96
N ASP A 119 14.35 1.33 -21.46
CA ASP A 119 15.04 1.22 -22.76
C ASP A 119 14.08 1.29 -23.95
N HIS A 120 12.79 0.94 -23.75
CA HIS A 120 11.79 0.85 -24.82
C HIS A 120 10.45 1.43 -24.35
N ALA A 121 10.19 2.69 -24.68
CA ALA A 121 8.90 3.34 -24.42
C ALA A 121 7.79 2.59 -25.16
N GLY A 122 7.07 1.73 -24.45
CA GLY A 122 6.07 0.82 -25.03
C GLY A 122 4.82 0.65 -24.16
N PRO A 123 3.84 -0.13 -24.64
CA PRO A 123 2.54 -0.33 -23.97
C PRO A 123 2.64 -0.90 -22.54
N LEU A 124 3.78 -1.50 -22.20
CA LEU A 124 4.08 -2.06 -20.89
C LEU A 124 3.99 -1.03 -19.76
N GLY A 125 4.23 0.26 -20.03
CA GLY A 125 4.02 1.34 -19.05
C GLY A 125 2.55 1.47 -18.61
N LEU A 126 1.59 1.04 -19.43
CA LEU A 126 0.16 1.07 -19.09
C LEU A 126 -0.21 0.03 -18.03
N LEU A 127 0.57 -1.06 -17.89
CA LEU A 127 0.30 -2.11 -16.90
C LEU A 127 0.32 -1.55 -15.47
N GLY A 128 1.33 -0.72 -15.17
CA GLY A 128 1.42 -0.02 -13.89
C GLY A 128 0.24 0.91 -13.65
N LEU A 129 -0.17 1.68 -14.67
CA LEU A 129 -1.32 2.58 -14.59
C LEU A 129 -2.63 1.83 -14.33
N PHE A 130 -2.90 0.74 -15.07
CA PHE A 130 -4.07 -0.10 -14.85
C PHE A 130 -4.06 -0.72 -13.46
N GLY A 131 -2.92 -1.28 -13.04
CA GLY A 131 -2.75 -1.82 -11.69
C GLY A 131 -3.02 -0.78 -10.60
N TRP A 132 -2.55 0.45 -10.79
CA TRP A 132 -2.77 1.57 -9.88
C TRP A 132 -4.25 1.99 -9.82
N LEU A 133 -4.95 2.10 -10.96
CA LEU A 133 -6.39 2.41 -10.98
C LEU A 133 -7.22 1.32 -10.28
N MET A 134 -6.88 0.05 -10.52
CA MET A 134 -7.51 -1.06 -9.81
C MET A 134 -7.27 -0.98 -8.30
N TRP A 135 -6.07 -0.57 -7.87
CA TRP A 135 -5.75 -0.35 -6.47
C TRP A 135 -6.61 0.77 -5.86
N VAL A 136 -6.85 1.88 -6.56
CA VAL A 136 -7.72 2.97 -6.04
C VAL A 136 -9.13 2.45 -5.75
N VAL A 137 -9.71 1.69 -6.68
CA VAL A 137 -11.04 1.07 -6.50
C VAL A 137 -11.01 0.09 -5.32
N TRP A 138 -9.94 -0.70 -5.22
CA TRP A 138 -9.74 -1.64 -4.12
C TRP A 138 -9.68 -0.91 -2.77
N LEU A 139 -8.89 0.16 -2.68
CA LEU A 139 -8.71 0.93 -1.45
C LEU A 139 -10.04 1.51 -0.96
N ALA A 140 -10.83 2.10 -1.86
CA ALA A 140 -12.13 2.65 -1.53
C ALA A 140 -13.07 1.57 -0.96
N ALA A 141 -13.19 0.43 -1.66
CA ALA A 141 -14.05 -0.66 -1.20
C ALA A 141 -13.56 -1.28 0.12
N TYR A 142 -12.26 -1.49 0.31
CA TYR A 142 -11.70 -1.98 1.58
C TYR A 142 -11.93 -0.99 2.72
N GLY A 143 -11.72 0.31 2.48
CA GLY A 143 -11.98 1.38 3.44
C GLY A 143 -13.44 1.41 3.86
N THR A 144 -14.39 1.26 2.93
CA THR A 144 -15.81 1.18 3.29
C THR A 144 -16.14 -0.06 4.12
N ALA A 145 -15.50 -1.21 3.85
CA ALA A 145 -15.68 -2.42 4.65
C ALA A 145 -15.17 -2.23 6.09
N LEU A 146 -14.02 -1.58 6.26
CA LEU A 146 -13.48 -1.23 7.58
C LEU A 146 -14.41 -0.31 8.37
N ILE A 147 -14.90 0.76 7.75
CA ILE A 147 -15.81 1.72 8.41
C ILE A 147 -17.10 1.02 8.86
N ARG A 148 -17.63 0.10 8.04
CA ARG A 148 -18.84 -0.67 8.35
C ARG A 148 -18.63 -1.74 9.43
N HIS A 149 -17.40 -2.14 9.71
CA HIS A 149 -17.06 -3.12 10.74
C HIS A 149 -16.49 -2.49 12.01
N ALA A 150 -16.45 -1.16 12.10
CA ALA A 150 -16.05 -0.46 13.31
C ALA A 150 -17.02 -0.84 14.47
N PRO A 151 -16.51 -1.31 15.61
CA PRO A 151 -17.34 -1.61 16.77
C PRO A 151 -18.16 -0.39 17.17
N ALA A 152 -19.45 -0.57 17.47
CA ALA A 152 -20.28 0.49 18.02
C ALA A 152 -19.66 1.02 19.33
N PRO A 153 -19.77 2.33 19.62
CA PRO A 153 -19.30 2.88 20.89
C PRO A 153 -19.90 2.09 22.06
N SER A 154 -19.06 1.62 22.97
CA SER A 154 -19.54 0.92 24.18
C SER A 154 -20.55 1.80 24.91
N PRO A 155 -21.68 1.24 25.39
CA PRO A 155 -22.65 2.01 26.15
C PRO A 155 -21.95 2.66 27.35
N ALA A 156 -22.26 3.94 27.60
CA ALA A 156 -21.73 4.65 28.76
C ALA A 156 -22.01 3.85 30.05
N PRO A 157 -21.08 3.81 31.02
CA PRO A 157 -21.32 3.13 32.28
C PRO A 157 -22.59 3.68 32.93
N ARG A 158 -23.56 2.80 33.23
CA ARG A 158 -24.79 3.19 33.92
C ARG A 158 -24.40 3.81 35.27
N PRO A 159 -24.86 5.02 35.62
CA PRO A 159 -24.55 5.60 36.92
C PRO A 159 -25.07 4.65 38.01
N ALA A 160 -24.21 4.33 38.97
CA ALA A 160 -24.57 3.50 40.11
C ALA A 160 -25.74 4.17 40.85
N ALA A 161 -26.84 3.44 41.04
CA ALA A 161 -27.94 3.89 41.84
C ALA A 161 -27.43 4.11 43.27
N VAL A 162 -27.35 5.37 43.68
CA VAL A 162 -27.09 5.74 45.07
C VAL A 162 -28.37 5.46 45.83
N GLY A 163 -28.32 4.48 46.73
CA GLY A 163 -29.39 4.15 47.67
C GLY A 163 -29.39 5.05 48.89
#